data_AF-A0A1G4RGB7-F1
#
_entry.id   AF-A0A1G4RGB7-F1
#
_cell.length_a   1.000
_cell.length_b   1.000
_cell.length_c   1.000
_cell.angle_alpha   90.00
_cell.angle_beta   90.00
_cell.angle_gamma   90.00
#
_symmetry.space_group_name_H-M   'P 1'
#
loop_
_entity.id
_entity.type
_entity.pdbx_description
1 polymer ?
#
loop_
_entity_poly.entity_id
_entity_poly.type
_entity_poly.pdbx_seq_one_letter_code
_entity_poly.pdbx_strand_id
1 'polypeptide(L)'
;MKKWFDEEYEFTVEVVGFLRGDHTERYCRNGEEIDDKYTCTYGCPVNQDGYGICSKTMMMLYPLMEAIRSGGDWRIHHLLSWKSSRWHL
;
A
#
# COMPACT_ATOMS: atom_id res chain seq x y z
N MET A 1 -25.38 -5.90 -5.99
CA MET A 1 -25.20 -6.21 -4.55
C MET A 1 -25.67 -5.00 -3.76
N LYS A 2 -26.40 -5.15 -2.64
CA LYS A 2 -26.75 -3.99 -1.80
C LYS A 2 -25.45 -3.45 -1.20
N LYS A 3 -25.08 -2.21 -1.54
CA LYS A 3 -23.92 -1.52 -0.97
C LYS A 3 -24.30 -1.05 0.44
N TRP A 4 -23.92 -1.85 1.44
CA TRP A 4 -24.17 -1.55 2.86
C TRP A 4 -23.07 -0.69 3.47
N PHE A 5 -21.94 -0.57 2.78
CA PHE A 5 -20.77 0.16 3.22
C PHE A 5 -20.37 1.14 2.13
N ASP A 6 -19.87 2.29 2.56
CA ASP A 6 -19.21 3.23 1.67
C ASP A 6 -17.89 2.58 1.22
N GLU A 7 -17.91 2.03 0.02
CA GLU A 7 -16.76 1.36 -0.62
C GLU A 7 -15.74 2.39 -1.13
N GLU A 8 -16.09 3.68 -1.12
CA GLU A 8 -15.22 4.79 -1.52
C GLU A 8 -14.39 5.26 -0.32
N TYR A 9 -13.43 4.42 0.11
CA TYR A 9 -12.34 4.88 0.97
C TYR A 9 -11.05 4.91 0.15
N GLU A 10 -10.40 6.07 0.16
CA GLU A 10 -9.12 6.28 -0.49
C GLU A 10 -8.02 6.49 0.56
N PHE A 11 -6.89 5.81 0.36
CA PHE A 11 -5.69 6.04 1.16
C PHE A 11 -4.46 5.88 0.29
N THR A 12 -3.38 6.52 0.71
CA THR A 12 -2.09 6.40 0.02
C THR A 12 -1.17 5.50 0.82
N VAL A 13 -0.41 4.70 0.10
CA VAL A 13 0.68 3.87 0.63
C VAL A 13 1.98 4.35 0.01
N GLU A 14 2.98 4.58 0.85
CA GLU A 14 4.28 5.11 0.47
C GLU A 14 5.39 4.15 0.89
N VAL A 15 6.35 3.88 0.00
CA VAL A 15 7.60 3.17 0.35
C VAL A 15 8.47 4.13 1.13
N VAL A 16 8.81 3.78 2.37
CA VAL A 16 9.63 4.61 3.26
C VAL A 16 11.00 3.99 3.56
N GLY A 17 11.33 2.84 2.97
CA GLY A 17 12.63 2.19 3.13
C GLY A 17 12.62 0.70 2.78
N PHE A 18 13.77 0.06 3.00
CA PHE A 18 13.95 -1.38 2.81
C PHE A 18 14.18 -2.08 4.15
N LEU A 19 13.88 -3.38 4.24
CA LEU A 19 14.15 -4.15 5.47
C LEU A 19 15.65 -4.22 5.78
N ARG A 20 16.46 -4.35 4.74
CA ARG A 20 17.89 -4.66 4.79
C ARG A 20 18.60 -3.92 3.67
N GLY A 21 19.46 -2.98 4.04
CA GLY A 21 20.26 -2.21 3.09
C GLY A 21 19.49 -1.02 2.50
N ASP A 22 19.90 -0.63 1.31
CA ASP A 22 19.57 0.62 0.62
C ASP A 22 19.10 0.41 -0.84
N HIS A 23 18.83 -0.84 -1.24
CA HIS A 23 18.45 -1.20 -2.61
C HIS A 23 17.26 -2.17 -2.64
N THR A 24 16.48 -2.10 -3.74
CA THR A 24 15.31 -2.97 -3.98
C THR A 24 15.63 -4.25 -4.77
N GLU A 25 16.82 -4.33 -5.38
CA GLU A 25 17.21 -5.44 -6.24
C GLU A 25 17.02 -6.80 -5.53
N ARG A 26 16.29 -7.71 -6.19
CA ARG A 26 15.93 -9.06 -5.68
C ARG A 26 15.00 -9.10 -4.48
N TYR A 27 14.61 -7.96 -3.89
CA TYR A 27 13.58 -7.91 -2.85
C TYR A 27 12.18 -7.84 -3.42
N CYS A 28 12.00 -7.09 -4.51
CA CYS A 28 10.73 -7.00 -5.20
C CYS A 28 10.86 -7.16 -6.71
N ARG A 29 9.85 -7.80 -7.33
CA ARG A 29 9.82 -8.02 -8.79
C ARG A 29 9.54 -6.74 -9.55
N ASN A 30 8.77 -5.84 -8.97
CA ASN A 30 8.39 -4.57 -9.60
C ASN A 30 9.42 -3.47 -9.34
N GLY A 31 10.39 -3.71 -8.45
CA GLY A 31 11.48 -2.77 -8.18
C GLY A 31 11.00 -1.49 -7.51
N GLU A 32 10.06 -1.58 -6.57
CA GLU A 32 9.57 -0.43 -5.82
C GLU A 32 10.73 0.26 -5.08
N GLU A 33 10.82 1.57 -5.25
CA GLU A 33 11.85 2.44 -4.70
C GLU A 33 11.29 3.31 -3.57
N ILE A 34 12.18 3.86 -2.76
CA ILE A 34 11.78 4.82 -1.71
C ILE A 34 11.08 6.02 -2.36
N ASP A 35 10.03 6.51 -1.69
CA ASP A 35 9.13 7.58 -2.14
C ASP A 35 8.11 7.17 -3.22
N ASP A 36 8.09 5.91 -3.66
CA ASP A 36 7.01 5.40 -4.51
C ASP A 36 5.67 5.47 -3.75
N LYS A 37 4.67 6.03 -4.42
CA LYS A 37 3.32 6.26 -3.89
C LYS A 37 2.27 5.51 -4.68
N TYR A 38 1.41 4.82 -3.94
CA TYR A 38 0.29 4.08 -4.49
C TYR A 38 -1.02 4.60 -3.91
N THR A 39 -1.96 4.93 -4.78
CA THR A 39 -3.34 5.21 -4.37
C THR A 39 -4.09 3.90 -4.26
N CYS A 40 -4.68 3.67 -3.09
CA CYS A 40 -5.42 2.48 -2.75
C CYS A 40 -6.90 2.81 -2.58
N THR A 41 -7.74 2.01 -3.22
CA THR A 41 -9.17 1.91 -2.96
C THR A 41 -9.48 0.46 -2.58
N TYR A 42 -10.70 -0.03 -2.81
CA TYR A 42 -11.00 -1.46 -2.67
C TYR A 42 -10.17 -2.36 -3.60
N GLY A 43 -9.64 -1.79 -4.69
CA GLY A 43 -8.84 -2.50 -5.68
C GLY A 43 -7.37 -2.68 -5.31
N CYS A 44 -6.60 -3.22 -6.26
CA CYS A 44 -5.14 -3.25 -6.16
C CYS A 44 -4.60 -1.80 -6.16
N PRO A 45 -3.70 -1.44 -5.23
CA PRO A 45 -3.02 -0.15 -5.25
C PRO A 45 -2.30 0.10 -6.56
N VAL A 46 -2.45 1.30 -7.11
CA VAL A 46 -1.78 1.72 -8.35
C VAL A 46 -0.95 2.97 -8.11
N ASN A 47 0.23 3.02 -8.72
CA ASN A 47 1.05 4.21 -8.72
C ASN A 47 0.54 5.25 -9.74
N GLN A 48 1.22 6.39 -9.84
CA GLN A 48 0.86 7.48 -10.75
C GLN A 48 0.83 7.07 -12.23
N ASP A 49 1.63 6.07 -12.61
CA ASP A 49 1.72 5.53 -13.96
C ASP A 49 0.71 4.40 -14.23
N GLY A 50 -0.14 4.05 -13.26
CA GLY A 50 -1.13 2.98 -13.36
C GLY A 50 -0.55 1.57 -13.17
N TYR A 51 0.70 1.44 -12.72
CA TYR A 51 1.29 0.14 -12.37
C TYR A 51 0.83 -0.29 -10.97
N GLY A 52 0.36 -1.53 -10.89
CA GLY A 52 -0.04 -2.14 -9.63
C GLY A 52 1.16 -2.45 -8.73
N ILE A 53 0.93 -2.40 -7.41
CA ILE A 53 1.91 -2.86 -6.42
C ILE A 53 2.25 -4.34 -6.63
N CYS A 54 3.46 -4.78 -6.26
CA CYS A 54 3.82 -6.19 -6.37
C CYS A 54 2.84 -7.08 -5.60
N SER A 55 2.45 -8.21 -6.21
CA SER A 55 1.52 -9.18 -5.62
C SER A 55 2.01 -9.75 -4.29
N LYS A 56 3.33 -9.84 -4.08
CA LYS A 56 3.93 -10.25 -2.80
C LYS A 56 3.60 -9.26 -1.68
N THR A 57 3.66 -7.97 -1.98
CA THR A 57 3.28 -6.89 -1.06
C THR A 57 1.78 -6.88 -0.81
N MET A 58 0.98 -7.14 -1.86
CA MET A 58 -0.48 -7.17 -1.75
C MET A 58 -1.00 -8.19 -0.72
N MET A 59 -0.35 -9.36 -0.59
CA MET A 59 -0.72 -10.36 0.43
C MET A 59 -0.64 -9.82 1.86
N MET A 60 0.31 -8.91 2.13
CA MET A 60 0.46 -8.28 3.44
C MET A 60 -0.43 -7.05 3.60
N LEU A 61 -0.62 -6.32 2.50
CA LEU A 61 -1.37 -5.08 2.50
C LEU A 61 -2.88 -5.32 2.66
N TYR A 62 -3.43 -6.33 2.00
CA TYR A 62 -4.87 -6.58 1.95
C TYR A 62 -5.52 -6.71 3.35
N PRO A 63 -4.99 -7.51 4.29
CA PRO A 63 -5.55 -7.56 5.65
C PRO A 63 -5.45 -6.24 6.42
N LEU A 64 -4.46 -5.39 6.11
CA LEU A 64 -4.22 -4.12 6.79
C LEU A 64 -5.07 -2.98 6.24
N MET A 65 -5.63 -3.14 5.04
CA MET A 65 -6.65 -2.23 4.51
C MET A 65 -7.88 -2.19 5.43
N GLU A 66 -8.17 -3.26 6.15
CA GLU A 66 -9.25 -3.29 7.16
C GLU A 66 -8.96 -2.40 8.38
N ALA A 67 -7.69 -2.31 8.78
CA ALA A 67 -7.26 -1.40 9.84
C ALA A 67 -7.40 0.06 9.37
N ILE A 68 -7.01 0.35 8.12
CA ILE A 68 -7.28 1.66 7.50
C ILE A 68 -8.76 1.94 7.52
N ARG A 69 -9.61 1.00 7.06
CA ARG A 69 -11.07 1.16 6.98
C ARG A 69 -11.69 1.49 8.33
N SER A 70 -11.14 0.94 9.40
CA SER A 70 -11.56 1.20 10.80
C SER A 70 -11.11 2.55 11.37
N GLY A 71 -10.40 3.37 10.60
CA GLY A 71 -9.90 4.68 11.05
C GLY A 71 -8.47 4.66 11.57
N GLY A 72 -7.78 3.51 11.47
CA GLY A 72 -6.38 3.39 11.87
C GLY A 72 -5.40 3.84 10.80
N ASP A 73 -4.18 4.11 11.23
CA ASP A 73 -3.00 4.16 10.38
C ASP A 73 -2.14 2.91 10.61
N TRP A 74 -1.18 2.66 9.73
CA TRP A 74 -0.23 1.59 9.95
C TRP A 74 1.14 1.93 9.38
N ARG A 75 2.15 1.28 9.97
CA ARG A 75 3.49 1.22 9.44
C ARG A 75 3.96 -0.23 9.47
N ILE A 76 4.41 -0.75 8.34
CA ILE A 76 4.94 -2.11 8.24
C ILE A 76 6.43 -2.03 7.98
N HIS A 77 7.17 -2.93 8.61
CA HIS A 77 8.55 -3.23 8.28
C HIS A 77 8.61 -4.66 7.76
N HIS A 78 8.51 -4.81 6.44
CA HIS A 78 8.77 -6.06 5.74
C HIS A 78 9.90 -5.82 4.73
N LEU A 79 10.06 -6.67 3.70
CA LEU A 79 11.00 -6.49 2.57
C LEU A 79 11.16 -5.02 2.17
N LEU A 80 10.03 -4.33 2.11
CA LEU A 80 9.90 -2.90 2.01
C LEU A 80 9.20 -2.39 3.28
N SER A 81 9.60 -1.20 3.73
CA SER A 81 8.92 -0.45 4.77
C SER A 81 7.90 0.46 4.14
N TRP A 82 6.71 0.50 4.72
CA TRP A 82 5.58 1.21 4.14
C TRP A 82 4.84 1.98 5.22
N LYS A 83 4.29 3.13 4.82
CA LYS A 83 3.38 3.91 5.65
C LYS A 83 2.10 4.16 4.88
N SER A 84 0.97 4.10 5.59
CA SER A 84 -0.30 4.55 5.07
C SER A 84 -0.70 5.94 5.56
N SER A 85 -1.48 6.63 4.74
CA SER A 85 -2.11 7.89 5.09
C SER A 85 -3.50 7.95 4.50
N ARG A 86 -4.49 8.17 5.37
CA ARG A 86 -5.90 8.29 4.98
C ARG A 86 -6.18 9.72 4.52
N TRP A 87 -6.80 9.88 3.35
CA TRP A 87 -7.39 11.15 2.95
C TRP A 87 -8.74 11.30 3.65
N HIS A 88 -8.93 12.40 4.34
CA HIS A 88 -10.26 12.78 4.81
C HIS A 88 -10.96 13.44 3.62
N LEU A 89 -11.99 12.77 3.09
CA LEU A 89 -12.99 13.41 2.25
C LEU A 89 -13.76 14.46 3.08
#